data_AF-A0A939Y5G2-F1
#
_entry.id   AF-A0A939Y5G2-F1
#
_cell.length_a   1.000
_cell.length_b   1.000
_cell.length_c   1.000
_cell.angle_alpha   90.00
_cell.angle_beta   90.00
_cell.angle_gamma   90.00
#
_symmetry.space_group_name_H-M   'P 1'
#
loop_
_entity.id
_entity.type
_entity.pdbx_description
1 polymer ?
#
loop_
_entity_poly.entity_id
_entity_poly.type
_entity_poly.pdbx_seq_one_letter_code
_entity_poly.pdbx_strand_id
1 'polypeptide(L)'
;MLINEQKYNLIRDGVEVSCTMPNGSVEKRKAKVIDFKDPESCSFIAVRELCIMDSCYKQRDDNVGYVNGLPLLFVELKNHYAQKSVEFFDYVPLGENTDVG
;
A
#
# COMPACT_ATOMS: atom_id res chain seq x y z
N MET A 1 6.87 3.45 13.56
CA MET A 1 6.55 2.00 13.59
C MET A 1 5.08 1.72 13.94
N LEU A 2 4.50 2.38 14.96
CA LEU A 2 3.11 2.13 15.44
C LEU A 2 2.02 2.22 14.35
N ILE A 3 2.16 3.16 13.41
CA ILE A 3 1.17 3.39 12.34
C ILE A 3 1.07 2.17 11.41
N ASN A 4 2.18 1.50 11.11
CA ASN A 4 2.17 0.34 10.21
C ASN A 4 1.48 -0.86 10.88
N GLU A 5 1.77 -1.09 12.16
CA GLU A 5 1.15 -2.15 12.96
C GLU A 5 -0.36 -1.94 13.10
N GLN A 6 -0.80 -0.69 13.36
CA GLN A 6 -2.22 -0.36 13.42
C GLN A 6 -2.93 -0.66 12.09
N LYS A 7 -2.33 -0.24 10.97
CA LYS A 7 -2.87 -0.53 9.63
C LYS A 7 -2.91 -2.03 9.35
N TYR A 8 -1.85 -2.75 9.70
CA TYR A 8 -1.81 -4.20 9.58
C TYR A 8 -2.94 -4.89 10.35
N ASN A 9 -3.21 -4.46 11.59
CA ASN A 9 -4.31 -5.01 12.38
C ASN A 9 -5.68 -4.72 11.75
N LEU A 10 -5.89 -3.54 11.15
CA LEU A 10 -7.14 -3.22 10.43
C LEU A 10 -7.35 -4.13 9.22
N ILE A 11 -6.29 -4.42 8.46
CA ILE A 11 -6.36 -5.30 7.27
C ILE A 11 -6.55 -6.76 7.69
N ARG A 12 -5.82 -7.22 8.71
CA ARG A 12 -5.86 -8.62 9.19
C ARG A 12 -7.16 -8.94 9.92
N ASP A 13 -7.54 -8.10 10.87
CA ASP A 13 -8.64 -8.39 11.81
C ASP A 13 -9.97 -7.77 11.38
N GLY A 14 -9.94 -6.84 10.42
CA GLY A 14 -11.10 -6.11 9.94
C GLY A 14 -11.33 -4.79 10.67
N VAL A 15 -12.12 -3.93 10.03
CA VAL A 15 -12.46 -2.59 10.51
C VAL A 15 -13.79 -2.65 11.26
N GLU A 16 -13.85 -2.04 12.43
CA GLU A 16 -15.10 -1.93 13.19
C GLU A 16 -16.07 -0.98 12.48
N VAL A 17 -17.27 -1.48 12.20
CA VAL A 17 -18.34 -0.75 11.53
C VAL A 17 -19.64 -0.89 12.32
N SER A 18 -20.44 0.17 12.32
CA SER A 18 -21.79 0.15 12.89
C SER A 18 -22.78 -0.25 11.80
N CYS A 19 -23.52 -1.33 12.03
CA CYS A 19 -24.55 -1.80 11.13
C CYS A 19 -25.93 -1.62 11.76
N THR A 20 -26.86 -1.03 11.00
CA THR A 20 -28.27 -0.98 11.40
C THR A 20 -28.95 -2.28 10.99
N MET A 21 -29.56 -2.95 11.96
CA MET A 21 -30.29 -4.20 11.77
C MET A 21 -31.70 -3.95 11.22
N PRO A 22 -32.34 -4.97 10.63
CA PRO A 22 -33.74 -4.88 10.17
C PRO A 22 -34.74 -4.50 11.28
N ASN A 23 -34.42 -4.80 12.55
CA ASN A 23 -35.23 -4.43 13.72
C ASN A 23 -34.98 -3.00 14.23
N GLY A 24 -34.10 -2.23 13.56
CA GLY A 24 -33.73 -0.87 13.92
C GLY A 24 -32.62 -0.73 14.97
N SER A 25 -32.08 -1.83 15.52
CA SER A 25 -30.94 -1.74 16.45
C SER A 25 -29.63 -1.46 15.70
N VAL A 26 -28.67 -0.84 16.40
CA VAL A 26 -27.31 -0.64 15.89
C VAL A 26 -26.37 -1.62 16.57
N GLU A 27 -25.66 -2.43 15.79
CA GLU A 27 -24.62 -3.33 16.29
C GLU A 27 -23.26 -2.99 15.69
N LYS A 28 -22.22 -3.17 16.49
CA LYS A 28 -20.83 -3.09 16.03
C LYS A 28 -20.40 -4.44 15.50
N ARG A 29 -19.91 -4.46 14.27
CA ARG A 29 -19.37 -5.66 13.61
C ARG A 29 -18.00 -5.35 13.02
N LYS A 30 -17.18 -6.38 12.81
CA LYS A 30 -15.92 -6.22 12.06
C LYS A 30 -16.15 -6.57 10.60
N ALA A 31 -15.96 -5.59 9.72
CA ALA A 31 -15.91 -5.80 8.28
C ALA A 31 -14.50 -6.25 7.91
N LYS A 32 -14.36 -7.48 7.38
CA LYS A 32 -13.09 -7.96 6.86
C LYS A 32 -12.87 -7.47 5.44
N VAL A 33 -11.68 -6.94 5.19
CA VAL A 33 -11.31 -6.50 3.84
C VAL A 33 -10.68 -7.64 3.03
N ILE A 34 -10.06 -8.61 3.68
CA ILE A 34 -9.47 -9.80 3.05
C ILE A 34 -9.97 -11.04 3.78
N ASP A 35 -10.50 -12.00 3.05
CA ASP A 35 -10.79 -13.33 3.61
C ASP A 35 -9.58 -14.25 3.43
N PHE A 36 -8.77 -14.36 4.48
CA PHE A 36 -7.61 -15.25 4.49
C PHE A 36 -7.99 -16.74 4.58
N LYS A 37 -9.25 -17.08 4.89
CA LYS A 37 -9.70 -18.48 4.97
C LYS A 37 -10.18 -18.99 3.62
N ASP A 38 -10.82 -18.12 2.84
CA ASP A 38 -11.31 -18.42 1.50
C ASP A 38 -10.80 -17.37 0.50
N PRO A 39 -9.57 -17.52 -0.02
CA PRO A 39 -8.98 -16.54 -0.94
C PRO A 39 -9.77 -16.36 -2.23
N GLU A 40 -10.50 -17.39 -2.70
CA GLU A 40 -11.29 -17.33 -3.94
C GLU A 40 -12.47 -16.34 -3.83
N SER A 41 -12.89 -16.01 -2.61
CA SER A 41 -13.88 -14.94 -2.37
C SER A 41 -13.32 -13.53 -2.58
N CYS A 42 -12.01 -13.37 -2.69
CA CYS A 42 -11.35 -12.09 -2.92
C CYS A 42 -11.20 -11.80 -4.41
N SER A 43 -11.39 -10.52 -4.78
CA SER A 43 -11.08 -10.02 -6.11
C SER A 43 -9.61 -9.61 -6.20
N PHE A 44 -8.88 -10.18 -7.15
CA PHE A 44 -7.47 -9.89 -7.42
C PHE A 44 -7.31 -9.19 -8.76
N ILE A 45 -6.65 -8.03 -8.77
CA ILE A 45 -6.40 -7.25 -9.98
C ILE A 45 -4.92 -6.89 -10.03
N ALA A 46 -4.27 -7.13 -11.17
CA ALA A 46 -2.92 -6.64 -11.44
C ALA A 46 -2.98 -5.56 -12.51
N VAL A 47 -2.45 -4.38 -12.20
CA VAL A 47 -2.38 -3.24 -13.12
C VAL A 47 -0.93 -3.02 -13.52
N ARG A 48 -0.69 -2.98 -14.83
CA ARG A 48 0.62 -2.64 -15.43
C ARG A 48 0.75 -1.14 -15.59
N GLU A 49 1.98 -0.63 -15.48
CA GLU A 49 2.35 0.75 -15.84
C GLU A 49 1.49 1.81 -15.14
N LEU A 50 1.20 1.61 -13.85
CA LEU A 50 0.42 2.56 -13.07
C LEU A 50 1.25 3.84 -12.87
N CYS A 51 0.89 4.90 -13.60
CA CYS A 51 1.51 6.21 -13.46
C CYS A 51 0.71 7.01 -12.43
N ILE A 52 1.17 7.05 -11.17
CA ILE A 52 0.61 7.92 -10.15
C ILE A 52 1.17 9.31 -10.38
N MET A 53 0.31 10.27 -10.73
CA MET A 53 0.72 11.66 -10.90
C MET A 53 0.69 12.35 -9.54
N ASP A 54 1.88 12.64 -8.99
CA ASP A 54 2.05 13.64 -7.94
C ASP A 54 2.99 14.74 -8.45
N SER A 55 2.87 15.94 -7.90
CA SER A 55 3.48 17.18 -8.36
C SER A 55 5.02 17.20 -8.38
N CYS A 56 5.70 16.19 -7.80
CA CYS A 56 7.15 16.21 -7.66
C CYS A 56 7.91 14.93 -8.08
N TYR A 57 7.25 13.81 -8.41
CA TYR A 57 8.00 12.62 -8.87
C TYR A 57 7.13 11.63 -9.64
N LYS A 58 7.63 11.08 -10.76
CA LYS A 58 7.03 9.95 -11.46
C LYS A 58 7.70 8.67 -11.02
N GLN A 59 7.08 7.93 -10.10
CA GLN A 59 7.50 6.57 -9.81
C GLN A 59 6.74 5.62 -10.75
N ARG A 60 7.46 4.91 -11.62
CA ARG A 60 6.91 3.79 -12.40
C ARG A 60 7.04 2.55 -11.54
N ASP A 61 5.94 2.08 -10.96
CA ASP A 61 5.87 0.69 -10.55
C ASP A 61 5.44 -0.11 -11.78
N ASP A 62 6.25 -1.10 -12.17
CA ASP A 62 5.99 -1.88 -13.39
C ASP A 62 4.64 -2.61 -13.27
N ASN A 63 4.31 -3.11 -12.08
CA ASN A 63 3.00 -3.66 -11.75
C ASN A 63 2.57 -3.37 -10.31
N VAL A 64 1.28 -3.06 -10.12
CA VAL A 64 0.63 -2.96 -8.81
C VAL A 64 -0.49 -4.00 -8.71
N GLY A 65 -0.46 -4.79 -7.64
CA GLY A 65 -1.47 -5.79 -7.31
C GLY A 65 -2.45 -5.30 -6.26
N TYR A 66 -3.74 -5.51 -6.54
CA TYR A 66 -4.86 -5.13 -5.70
C TYR A 66 -5.61 -6.36 -5.17
N VAL A 67 -6.06 -6.28 -3.92
CA VAL A 67 -6.97 -7.25 -3.30
C VAL A 67 -8.20 -6.50 -2.82
N ASN A 68 -9.38 -6.84 -3.35
CA ASN A 68 -10.64 -6.14 -3.06
C ASN A 68 -10.53 -4.60 -3.23
N GLY A 69 -9.72 -4.16 -4.18
CA GLY A 69 -9.46 -2.74 -4.46
C GLY A 69 -8.37 -2.06 -3.62
N LEU A 70 -7.76 -2.76 -2.64
CA LEU A 70 -6.61 -2.24 -1.89
C LEU A 70 -5.28 -2.59 -2.59
N PRO A 71 -4.37 -1.61 -2.85
CA PRO A 71 -3.04 -1.88 -3.40
C PRO A 71 -2.13 -2.46 -2.32
N LEU A 72 -1.81 -3.75 -2.41
CA LEU A 72 -1.04 -4.47 -1.39
C LEU A 72 0.24 -5.11 -1.91
N LEU A 73 0.43 -5.16 -3.23
CA LEU A 73 1.61 -5.73 -3.86
C LEU A 73 2.20 -4.73 -4.86
N PHE A 74 3.49 -4.46 -4.73
CA PHE A 74 4.26 -3.66 -5.68
C PHE A 74 5.36 -4.54 -6.27
N VAL A 75 5.39 -4.67 -7.59
CA VAL A 75 6.38 -5.50 -8.30
C VAL A 75 7.14 -4.61 -9.27
N GLU A 76 8.45 -4.54 -9.04
CA GLU A 76 9.41 -3.95 -9.97
C GLU A 76 10.08 -5.06 -10.79
N LEU A 77 10.00 -4.96 -12.11
CA LEU A 77 10.60 -5.91 -13.04
C LEU A 77 11.90 -5.33 -13.59
N LYS A 78 13.05 -5.82 -13.10
CA LYS A 78 14.33 -5.51 -13.72
C LYS A 78 14.57 -6.39 -14.94
N ASN A 79 14.88 -5.75 -16.06
CA ASN A 79 15.20 -6.46 -17.30
C ASN A 79 16.53 -7.23 -17.13
N HIS A 80 16.53 -8.54 -17.41
CA HIS A 80 17.63 -9.43 -17.03
C HIS A 80 18.88 -9.23 -17.91
N TYR A 81 18.74 -8.54 -19.04
CA TYR A 81 19.81 -8.21 -19.99
C TYR A 81 20.53 -6.89 -19.69
N ALA A 82 20.10 -6.12 -18.67
CA ALA A 82 20.78 -4.88 -18.31
C ALA A 82 21.98 -5.17 -17.40
N GLN A 83 23.17 -5.20 -17.98
CA GLN A 83 24.45 -5.26 -17.26
C GLN A 83 24.71 -3.95 -16.50
N LYS A 84 24.67 -4.04 -15.16
CA LYS A 84 25.26 -3.22 -14.07
C LYS A 84 25.33 -1.68 -14.19
N SER A 85 24.84 -1.02 -13.14
CA SER A 85 25.68 -0.38 -12.11
C SER A 85 25.00 -0.53 -10.75
N VAL A 86 25.75 -0.92 -9.71
CA VAL A 86 25.27 -0.87 -8.32
C VAL A 86 25.53 0.54 -7.85
N GLU A 87 24.50 1.36 -7.75
CA GLU A 87 24.59 2.61 -7.00
C GLU A 87 24.32 2.29 -5.54
N PHE A 88 25.41 2.27 -4.76
CA PHE A 88 25.31 2.42 -3.32
C PHE A 88 24.79 3.84 -3.08
N PHE A 89 23.58 3.97 -2.52
CA PHE A 89 23.08 5.25 -2.02
C PHE A 89 23.89 5.61 -0.76
N ASP A 90 25.07 6.18 -0.97
CA ASP A 90 25.87 6.75 0.11
C ASP A 90 25.21 8.06 0.56
N TYR A 91 24.70 8.00 1.80
CA TYR A 91 24.47 9.07 2.77
C TYR A 91 24.71 10.52 2.29
N VAL A 92 23.63 11.31 2.18
CA VAL A 92 23.73 12.78 2.05
C VAL A 92 23.76 13.38 3.46
N PRO A 93 24.85 14.06 3.88
CA PRO A 93 24.92 14.65 5.21
C PRO A 93 24.00 15.88 5.28
N LEU A 94 23.34 16.05 6.43
CA LEU A 94 22.62 17.28 6.76
C LEU A 94 23.65 18.41 6.93
N GLY A 95 23.75 19.24 5.89
CA GLY A 95 24.57 20.46 5.87
C GLY A 95 23.82 21.65 6.46
N GLU A 96 24.38 22.11 7.58
CA GLU A 96 24.25 23.33 8.37
C GLU A 96 23.48 24.56 7.81
N ASN A 97 22.76 25.19 8.76
CA ASN A 97 22.28 26.56 8.70
C ASN A 97 23.37 27.55 8.26
N THR A 98 23.02 28.47 7.36
CA THR A 98 23.50 29.85 7.45
C THR A 98 22.37 30.80 7.06
N ASP A 99 21.92 31.58 8.04
CA ASP A 99 21.44 32.95 7.83
C ASP A 99 22.36 33.69 6.84
N VAL A 100 21.80 34.46 5.91
CA VAL A 100 22.21 35.84 5.59
C VAL A 100 21.30 36.45 4.52
N GLY A 101 20.75 37.65 4.81
CA GLY A 101 20.34 38.64 3.81
C GLY A 101 18.87 38.99 3.78
#